data_AF-A0A257MY04-F1
#
_entry.id   AF-A0A257MY04-F1
#
_cell.length_a   1.000
_cell.length_b   1.000
_cell.length_c   1.000
_cell.angle_alpha   90.00
_cell.angle_beta   90.00
_cell.angle_gamma   90.00
#
_symmetry.space_group_name_H-M   'P 1'
#
loop_
_entity.id
_entity.type
_entity.pdbx_description
1 polymer ?
#
loop_
_entity_poly.entity_id
_entity_poly.type
_entity_poly.pdbx_seq_one_letter_code
_entity_poly.pdbx_strand_id
1 'polypeptide(L)'
;GIEENVPSIGYVFKESWGLSHNPAVASFFKASSQAKKSICTDDAAWQKVIPLTKVEDAATQKLLRQRYCEGGVEQWGEKEQQAAARIYTLLKNLSNNQLTGKSETLQAGTFWSGK
;
A
#
# COMPACT_ATOMS: atom_id res chain seq x y z
N GLY A 1 10.64 10.14 -15.70
CA GLY A 1 10.73 9.20 -14.56
C GLY A 1 9.43 8.46 -14.44
N ILE A 2 9.12 7.85 -13.29
CA ILE A 2 7.75 7.40 -12.96
C ILE A 2 7.15 8.48 -12.08
N GLU A 3 6.04 9.07 -12.52
CA GLU A 3 5.43 10.25 -11.89
C GLU A 3 4.22 9.89 -11.03
N GLU A 4 3.64 8.72 -11.26
CA GLU A 4 2.53 8.20 -10.48
C GLU A 4 2.97 7.78 -9.08
N ASN A 5 2.13 8.06 -8.10
CA ASN A 5 2.33 7.63 -6.72
C ASN A 5 1.97 6.15 -6.55
N VAL A 6 2.93 5.28 -6.87
CA VAL A 6 2.76 3.82 -6.72
C VAL A 6 2.96 3.43 -5.25
N PRO A 7 1.97 2.81 -4.59
CA PRO A 7 2.13 2.29 -3.23
C PRO A 7 3.21 1.21 -3.18
N SER A 8 4.15 1.36 -2.25
CA SER A 8 5.27 0.42 -2.06
C SER A 8 4.96 -0.73 -1.10
N ILE A 9 3.86 -0.63 -0.34
CA ILE A 9 3.43 -1.62 0.64
C ILE A 9 1.97 -2.00 0.34
N GLY A 10 1.69 -3.31 0.34
CA GLY A 10 0.37 -3.85 0.10
C GLY A 10 0.07 -5.07 0.96
N TYR A 11 -1.16 -5.58 0.81
CA TYR A 11 -1.58 -6.83 1.43
C TYR A 11 -1.51 -7.95 0.40
N VAL A 12 -1.07 -9.13 0.82
CA VAL A 12 -0.98 -10.32 -0.02
C VAL A 12 -1.82 -11.42 0.60
N PHE A 13 -2.64 -12.07 -0.21
CA PHE A 13 -3.46 -13.20 0.17
C PHE A 13 -3.64 -14.13 -1.03
N LYS A 14 -4.03 -15.38 -0.76
CA LYS A 14 -4.33 -16.35 -1.82
C LYS A 14 -5.60 -15.91 -2.57
N GLU A 15 -5.52 -15.81 -3.89
CA GLU A 15 -6.65 -15.42 -4.74
C GLU A 15 -7.89 -16.28 -4.48
N SER A 16 -7.74 -17.61 -4.44
CA SER A 16 -8.85 -18.54 -4.16
C SER A 16 -9.53 -18.29 -2.80
N TRP A 17 -8.76 -17.91 -1.79
CA TRP A 17 -9.31 -17.53 -0.49
C TRP A 17 -10.06 -16.19 -0.59
N GLY A 18 -9.50 -15.21 -1.30
CA GLY A 18 -10.13 -13.92 -1.52
C GLY A 18 -11.46 -14.02 -2.29
N LEU A 19 -11.51 -14.87 -3.31
CA LEU A 19 -12.72 -15.13 -4.09
C LEU A 19 -13.81 -15.81 -3.24
N SER A 20 -13.44 -16.80 -2.42
CA SER A 20 -14.39 -17.48 -1.52
C SER A 20 -14.85 -16.61 -0.34
N HIS A 21 -14.12 -15.53 -0.03
CA HIS A 21 -14.39 -14.63 1.11
C HIS A 21 -14.49 -13.16 0.68
N ASN A 22 -15.00 -12.89 -0.53
CA ASN A 22 -15.04 -11.54 -1.11
C ASN A 22 -15.68 -10.50 -0.16
N PRO A 23 -16.81 -10.77 0.53
CA PRO A 23 -17.37 -9.81 1.49
C PRO A 23 -16.43 -9.47 2.66
N ALA A 24 -15.64 -10.44 3.13
CA ALA A 24 -14.67 -10.22 4.21
C ALA A 24 -13.48 -9.37 3.72
N VAL A 25 -12.98 -9.64 2.51
CA VAL A 25 -11.91 -8.85 1.88
C VAL A 25 -12.36 -7.40 1.67
N ALA A 26 -13.56 -7.19 1.12
CA ALA A 26 -14.13 -5.86 0.94
C ALA A 26 -14.28 -5.11 2.27
N SER A 27 -14.80 -5.80 3.30
CA SER A 27 -14.97 -5.23 4.64
C SER A 27 -13.63 -4.88 5.29
N PHE A 28 -12.61 -5.73 5.13
CA PHE A 28 -11.26 -5.48 5.61
C PHE A 28 -10.66 -4.21 4.99
N PHE A 29 -10.73 -4.05 3.66
CA PHE A 29 -10.20 -2.85 3.00
C PHE A 29 -10.96 -1.59 3.39
N LYS A 30 -12.29 -1.67 3.53
CA LYS A 30 -13.10 -0.56 4.04
C LYS A 30 -12.70 -0.16 5.45
N ALA A 31 -12.61 -1.13 6.38
CA ALA A 31 -12.22 -0.87 7.76
C ALA A 31 -10.79 -0.35 7.88
N SER A 32 -9.85 -0.91 7.10
CA SER A 32 -8.47 -0.45 7.03
C SER A 32 -8.37 1.00 6.53
N SER A 33 -9.06 1.35 5.44
CA SER A 33 -9.12 2.72 4.93
C SER A 33 -9.68 3.70 5.98
N GLN A 34 -10.77 3.32 6.66
CA GLN A 34 -11.36 4.14 7.72
C GLN A 34 -10.39 4.34 8.89
N ALA A 35 -9.72 3.29 9.37
CA ALA A 35 -8.76 3.37 10.46
C ALA A 35 -7.57 4.28 10.11
N LYS A 36 -7.01 4.13 8.90
CA LYS A 36 -5.92 4.98 8.40
C LYS A 36 -6.35 6.44 8.32
N LYS A 37 -7.56 6.72 7.85
CA LYS A 37 -8.12 8.08 7.83
C LYS A 37 -8.28 8.65 9.24
N SER A 38 -8.77 7.86 10.19
CA SER A 38 -8.90 8.29 11.59
C SER A 38 -7.56 8.68 12.21
N ILE A 39 -6.47 7.98 11.90
CA ILE A 39 -5.11 8.39 12.32
C ILE A 39 -4.82 9.83 11.87
N CYS A 40 -5.28 10.24 10.69
CA CYS A 40 -5.03 11.56 10.13
C CYS A 40 -5.99 12.65 10.62
N THR A 41 -7.23 12.29 10.99
CA THR A 41 -8.28 13.27 11.27
C THR A 41 -8.74 13.31 12.73
N ASP A 42 -8.37 12.34 13.56
CA ASP A 42 -8.80 12.22 14.96
C ASP A 42 -7.59 12.15 15.90
N ASP A 43 -7.45 13.15 16.77
CA ASP A 43 -6.38 13.23 17.75
C ASP A 43 -6.48 12.12 18.79
N ALA A 44 -7.69 11.71 19.21
CA ALA A 44 -7.86 10.63 20.17
C ALA A 44 -7.45 9.28 19.56
N ALA A 45 -7.69 9.08 18.27
CA ALA A 45 -7.16 7.93 17.53
C ALA A 45 -5.63 7.98 17.47
N TRP A 46 -5.05 9.13 17.16
CA TRP A 46 -3.59 9.30 17.12
C TRP A 46 -2.93 9.03 18.47
N GLN A 47 -3.51 9.49 19.59
CA GLN A 47 -2.99 9.23 20.93
C GLN A 47 -2.85 7.73 21.26
N LYS A 48 -3.71 6.87 20.68
CA LYS A 48 -3.60 5.41 20.83
C LYS A 48 -2.46 4.80 20.00
N VAL A 49 -2.04 5.48 18.93
CA VAL A 49 -0.99 5.01 18.00
C VAL A 49 0.40 5.48 18.41
N ILE A 50 0.53 6.69 18.97
CA ILE A 50 1.83 7.27 19.38
C ILE A 50 2.70 6.26 20.15
N PRO A 51 2.21 5.52 21.17
CA PRO A 51 3.04 4.58 21.92
C PRO A 51 3.63 3.45 21.08
N LEU A 52 2.99 3.08 19.96
CA LEU A 52 3.48 2.04 19.05
C LEU A 52 4.68 2.50 18.22
N THR A 53 4.85 3.81 18.05
CA THR A 53 5.96 4.38 17.27
C THR A 53 7.29 4.34 18.04
N LYS A 54 7.24 4.19 19.37
CA LYS A 54 8.41 4.24 20.28
C LYS A 54 9.23 5.53 20.16
N VAL A 55 8.58 6.62 19.75
CA VAL A 55 9.16 7.97 19.68
C VAL A 55 8.67 8.79 20.85
N GLU A 56 9.59 9.42 21.58
CA GLU A 56 9.28 10.20 22.78
C GLU A 56 9.10 11.70 22.50
N ASP A 57 9.74 12.23 21.46
CA ASP A 57 9.71 13.65 21.18
C ASP A 57 8.49 14.09 20.35
N ALA A 58 7.80 15.12 20.82
CA ALA A 58 6.54 15.57 20.22
C ALA A 58 6.70 16.10 18.78
N ALA A 59 7.88 16.64 18.45
CA ALA A 59 8.16 17.16 17.11
C ALA A 59 8.22 16.02 16.08
N THR A 60 8.93 14.94 16.39
CA THR A 60 9.01 13.74 15.55
C THR A 60 7.69 13.00 15.52
N GLN A 61 6.95 12.91 16.63
CA GLN A 61 5.59 12.34 16.62
C GLN A 61 4.67 13.09 15.64
N LYS A 62 4.69 14.43 15.66
CA LYS A 62 3.91 15.25 14.72
C LYS A 62 4.36 15.01 13.27
N LEU A 63 5.66 14.96 13.03
CA LEU A 63 6.21 14.73 11.69
C LEU A 63 5.86 13.32 11.18
N LEU A 64 5.91 12.29 12.04
CA LEU A 64 5.51 10.93 11.71
C LEU A 64 4.05 10.87 11.26
N ARG A 65 3.14 11.50 12.01
CA ARG A 65 1.73 11.57 11.62
C ARG A 65 1.56 12.28 10.28
N GLN A 66 2.23 13.42 10.09
CA GLN A 66 2.18 14.16 8.84
C GLN A 66 2.63 13.30 7.65
N ARG A 67 3.82 12.71 7.72
CA ARG A 67 4.38 11.88 6.62
C ARG A 67 3.57 10.63 6.38
N TYR A 68 3.02 10.02 7.43
CA TYR A 68 2.10 8.90 7.30
C TYR A 68 0.85 9.29 6.49
N CYS A 69 0.26 10.46 6.77
CA CYS A 69 -0.93 10.95 6.08
C CYS A 69 -0.63 11.40 4.65
N GLU A 70 0.52 12.01 4.38
CA GLU A 70 1.00 12.32 3.03
C GLU A 70 1.22 11.06 2.18
N GLY A 71 1.58 9.92 2.81
CA GLY A 71 1.77 8.63 2.15
C GLY A 71 0.47 7.84 1.92
N GLY A 72 -0.69 8.43 2.18
CA GLY A 72 -1.99 7.79 1.95
C GLY A 72 -2.21 7.43 0.47
N VAL A 73 -2.80 6.27 0.21
CA VAL A 73 -3.18 5.87 -1.15
C VAL A 73 -4.52 6.51 -1.51
N GLU A 74 -4.47 7.60 -2.28
CA GLU A 74 -5.67 8.30 -2.74
C GLU A 74 -6.27 7.68 -4.01
N GLN A 75 -5.42 7.14 -4.88
CA GLN A 75 -5.79 6.55 -6.16
C GLN A 75 -5.08 5.22 -6.36
N TRP A 76 -5.82 4.25 -6.89
CA TRP A 76 -5.28 2.96 -7.31
C TRP A 76 -6.09 2.43 -8.48
N GLY A 77 -5.72 2.86 -9.68
CA GLY A 77 -6.36 2.52 -10.94
C GLY A 77 -5.36 2.03 -11.98
N GLU A 78 -5.76 2.11 -13.24
CA GLU A 78 -4.97 1.59 -14.36
C GLU A 78 -3.62 2.29 -14.49
N LYS A 79 -3.57 3.62 -14.30
CA LYS A 79 -2.33 4.41 -14.40
C LYS A 79 -1.28 3.96 -13.39
N GLU A 80 -1.68 3.80 -12.13
CA GLU A 80 -0.78 3.37 -11.05
C GLU A 80 -0.34 1.91 -11.24
N GLN A 81 -1.21 1.04 -11.76
CA GLN A 81 -0.86 -0.35 -12.06
C GLN A 81 0.10 -0.46 -13.26
N GLN A 82 -0.10 0.34 -14.30
CA GLN A 82 0.84 0.44 -15.42
C GLN A 82 2.19 1.01 -14.95
N ALA A 83 2.17 2.00 -14.06
CA ALA A 83 3.38 2.52 -13.43
C ALA A 83 4.12 1.43 -12.63
N ALA A 84 3.40 0.62 -11.85
CA ALA A 84 3.97 -0.52 -11.15
C ALA A 84 4.60 -1.56 -12.13
N ALA A 85 3.96 -1.81 -13.27
CA ALA A 85 4.53 -2.66 -14.31
C ALA A 85 5.82 -2.07 -14.91
N ARG A 86 5.90 -0.74 -15.10
CA ARG A 86 7.13 -0.06 -15.52
C ARG A 86 8.23 -0.17 -14.46
N ILE A 87 7.91 0.00 -13.17
CA ILE A 87 8.85 -0.20 -12.06
C ILE A 87 9.40 -1.63 -12.11
N TYR A 88 8.55 -2.63 -12.26
CA TYR A 88 8.94 -4.03 -12.35
C TYR A 88 9.96 -4.27 -13.47
N THR A 89 9.71 -3.73 -14.66
CA THR A 89 10.62 -3.86 -15.81
C THR A 89 11.96 -3.17 -15.54
N LEU A 90 11.95 -1.99 -14.90
CA LEU A 90 13.19 -1.32 -14.50
C LEU A 90 13.98 -2.16 -13.48
N LEU A 91 13.33 -2.67 -12.44
CA LEU A 91 13.97 -3.53 -11.44
C LEU A 91 14.55 -4.79 -12.08
N LYS A 92 13.84 -5.41 -13.02
CA LYS A 92 14.32 -6.57 -13.78
C LYS A 92 15.61 -6.24 -14.53
N ASN A 93 15.59 -5.18 -15.33
CA ASN A 93 16.73 -4.79 -16.16
C ASN A 93 17.94 -4.38 -15.32
N LEU A 94 17.72 -3.58 -14.27
CA LEU A 94 18.80 -3.07 -13.42
C LEU A 94 19.38 -4.15 -12.49
N SER A 95 18.58 -5.14 -12.10
CA SER A 95 19.03 -6.23 -11.24
C SER A 95 19.51 -7.46 -12.00
N ASN A 96 19.54 -7.43 -13.34
CA ASN A 96 19.75 -8.62 -14.17
C ASN A 96 18.86 -9.80 -13.73
N ASN A 97 17.56 -9.52 -13.53
CA ASN A 97 16.51 -10.45 -13.10
C ASN A 97 16.59 -10.96 -11.64
N GLN A 98 17.52 -10.49 -10.81
CA GLN A 98 17.67 -10.99 -9.44
C GLN A 98 16.48 -10.65 -8.53
N LEU A 99 15.78 -9.54 -8.77
CA LEU A 99 14.65 -9.09 -7.94
C LEU A 99 13.28 -9.57 -8.45
N THR A 100 13.22 -10.07 -9.67
CA THR A 100 11.97 -10.39 -10.38
C THR A 100 11.85 -11.86 -10.78
N GLY A 101 12.90 -12.65 -10.51
CA GLY A 101 12.94 -14.06 -10.88
C GLY A 101 12.91 -14.24 -12.40
N LYS A 102 12.21 -15.27 -12.88
CA LYS A 102 12.17 -15.62 -14.31
C LYS A 102 11.09 -14.87 -15.11
N SER A 103 10.27 -14.07 -14.45
CA SER A 103 9.10 -13.49 -15.09
C SER A 103 9.49 -12.22 -15.85
N GLU A 104 9.19 -12.20 -17.14
CA GLU A 104 9.56 -11.11 -18.05
C GLU A 104 8.80 -9.81 -17.77
N THR A 105 7.55 -9.93 -17.30
CA THR A 105 6.63 -8.82 -17.03
C THR A 105 5.85 -9.09 -15.75
N LEU A 106 5.34 -8.01 -15.13
CA LEU A 106 4.41 -8.15 -14.02
C LEU A 106 3.19 -8.96 -14.48
N GLN A 107 2.93 -10.09 -13.82
CA GLN A 107 1.91 -11.04 -14.26
C GLN A 107 0.51 -10.45 -14.11
N ALA A 108 -0.37 -10.76 -15.07
CA ALA A 108 -1.79 -10.47 -14.92
C ALA A 108 -2.34 -11.15 -13.65
N GLY A 109 -3.27 -10.49 -12.96
CA GLY A 109 -3.81 -10.98 -11.69
C GLY A 109 -2.93 -10.72 -10.46
N THR A 110 -1.75 -10.08 -10.60
CA THR A 110 -0.92 -9.70 -9.45
C THR A 110 -1.66 -8.79 -8.47
N PHE A 111 -2.54 -7.92 -8.98
CA PHE A 111 -3.34 -7.02 -8.16
C PHE A 111 -4.79 -7.50 -8.06
N TRP A 112 -5.29 -7.51 -6.83
CA TRP A 112 -6.67 -7.88 -6.53
C TRP A 112 -7.67 -6.92 -7.19
N SER A 113 -8.65 -7.46 -7.90
CA SER A 113 -9.69 -6.67 -8.59
C SER A 113 -11.10 -6.81 -7.98
N GLY A 114 -11.28 -7.73 -7.03
CA GLY A 114 -12.58 -7.97 -6.38
C GLY A 114 -13.68 -8.51 -7.28
N LYS A 115 -13.35 -8.84 -8.54
CA LYS A 115 -14.23 -9.50 -9.51
C LYS A 115 -14.17 -11.01 -9.34
#